data_AF-A0A258SDW8-F1
#
_entry.id   AF-A0A258SDW8-F1
#
_cell.length_a   1.000
_cell.length_b   1.000
_cell.length_c   1.000
_cell.angle_alpha   90.00
_cell.angle_beta   90.00
_cell.angle_gamma   90.00
#
_symmetry.space_group_name_H-M   'P 1'
#
loop_
_entity.id
_entity.type
_entity.pdbx_description
1 polymer ?
#
loop_
_entity_poly.entity_id
_entity_poly.type
_entity_poly.pdbx_seq_one_letter_code
_entity_poly.pdbx_strand_id
1 'polypeptide(L)'
;MNELRMHHHETTLDRAGLAVAVGGLLGGAVAMGLAAMGSTSGPLGLTAAFILGALLCALAITAVATPIWIFMHLTGRRAAGHAALVGAATGFVVFVFSQTYGFGLFEAPPSDLQTLLFRWASAAATSVILAAVAAVIGLVMWRVAYRSLR
;
A
#
# COMPACT_ATOMS: atom_id res chain seq x y z
N MET A 1 15.13 32.59 -20.20
CA MET A 1 14.81 31.15 -20.15
C MET A 1 14.85 30.74 -18.69
N ASN A 2 13.68 30.57 -18.08
CA ASN A 2 13.55 30.22 -16.66
C ASN A 2 14.07 28.80 -16.46
N GLU A 3 15.22 28.66 -15.78
CA GLU A 3 15.55 27.43 -15.08
C GLU A 3 14.50 27.22 -13.99
N LEU A 4 13.41 26.55 -14.34
CA LEU A 4 12.51 25.93 -13.38
C LEU A 4 13.40 25.08 -12.47
N ARG A 5 13.54 25.45 -11.20
CA ARG A 5 14.19 24.67 -10.15
C ARG A 5 13.67 23.24 -10.22
N MET A 6 14.35 22.39 -10.97
CA MET A 6 14.08 20.98 -10.99
C MET A 6 14.62 20.47 -9.67
N HIS A 7 13.76 20.41 -8.65
CA HIS A 7 14.09 19.74 -7.40
C HIS A 7 14.60 18.34 -7.75
N HIS A 8 15.92 18.16 -7.63
CA HIS A 8 16.55 16.91 -7.97
C HIS A 8 16.29 15.94 -6.83
N HIS A 9 15.50 14.91 -7.12
CA HIS A 9 15.17 13.85 -6.17
C HIS A 9 16.12 12.69 -6.41
N GLU A 10 17.10 12.57 -5.53
CA GLU A 10 18.07 11.47 -5.55
C GLU A 10 17.67 10.35 -4.60
N THR A 11 17.93 9.12 -5.04
CA THR A 11 17.72 7.89 -4.29
C THR A 11 18.95 6.98 -4.42
N THR A 12 19.15 6.11 -3.46
CA THR A 12 20.15 5.04 -3.50
C THR A 12 19.50 3.70 -3.19
N LEU A 13 20.17 2.59 -3.50
CA LEU A 13 19.65 1.26 -3.19
C LEU A 13 19.43 1.06 -1.69
N ASP A 14 20.35 1.53 -0.84
CA ASP A 14 20.23 1.44 0.62
C ASP A 14 18.97 2.15 1.13
N ARG A 15 18.66 3.32 0.56
CA ARG A 15 17.47 4.10 0.94
C ARG A 15 16.18 3.49 0.42
N ALA A 16 16.22 2.87 -0.75
CA ALA A 16 15.10 2.08 -1.25
C ALA A 16 14.84 0.88 -0.33
N GLY A 17 15.89 0.17 0.09
CA GLY A 17 15.79 -0.92 1.06
C GLY A 17 15.22 -0.46 2.41
N LEU A 18 15.71 0.68 2.93
CA LEU A 18 15.19 1.26 4.18
C LEU A 18 13.73 1.71 4.04
N ALA A 19 13.35 2.25 2.88
CA ALA A 19 11.96 2.60 2.60
C ALA A 19 11.05 1.37 2.58
N VAL A 20 11.48 0.25 2.00
CA VAL A 20 10.73 -1.02 2.05
C VAL A 20 10.58 -1.52 3.48
N ALA A 21 11.65 -1.47 4.29
CA ALA A 21 11.59 -1.84 5.70
C ALA A 21 10.58 -0.98 6.48
N VAL A 22 10.61 0.35 6.30
CA VAL A 22 9.65 1.27 6.92
C VAL A 22 8.22 1.00 6.45
N GLY A 23 8.03 0.79 5.13
CA GLY A 23 6.72 0.44 4.58
C GLY A 23 6.15 -0.84 5.18
N GLY A 24 7.00 -1.88 5.31
CA GLY A 24 6.66 -3.11 6.01
C GLY A 24 6.23 -2.86 7.45
N LEU A 25 7.05 -2.17 8.25
CA LEU A 25 6.71 -1.88 9.66
C LEU A 25 5.39 -1.10 9.81
N LEU A 26 5.12 -0.14 8.93
CA LEU A 26 3.85 0.59 8.92
C LEU A 26 2.68 -0.34 8.56
N GLY A 27 2.83 -1.22 7.57
CA GLY A 27 1.84 -2.24 7.25
C GLY A 27 1.58 -3.20 8.41
N GLY A 28 2.63 -3.60 9.13
CA GLY A 28 2.52 -4.39 10.36
C GLY A 28 1.75 -3.67 11.46
N ALA A 29 2.02 -2.38 11.67
CA ALA A 29 1.29 -1.57 12.64
C ALA A 29 -0.20 -1.47 12.30
N VAL A 30 -0.54 -1.32 11.02
CA VAL A 30 -1.94 -1.35 10.54
C VAL A 30 -2.58 -2.72 10.80
N ALA A 31 -1.91 -3.81 10.47
CA ALA A 31 -2.42 -5.17 10.69
C ALA A 31 -2.65 -5.45 12.19
N MET A 32 -1.72 -5.04 13.05
CA MET A 32 -1.86 -5.14 14.50
C MET A 32 -3.04 -4.31 15.02
N GLY A 33 -3.22 -3.08 14.53
CA GLY A 33 -4.37 -2.24 14.88
C GLY A 33 -5.71 -2.86 14.48
N LEU A 34 -5.78 -3.43 13.27
CA LEU A 34 -6.97 -4.17 12.81
C LEU A 34 -7.24 -5.41 13.68
N ALA A 35 -6.21 -6.18 14.03
CA ALA A 35 -6.34 -7.34 14.91
C ALA A 35 -6.85 -6.96 16.31
N ALA A 36 -6.32 -5.86 16.88
CA ALA A 36 -6.77 -5.32 18.16
C ALA A 36 -8.26 -4.94 18.14
N MET A 37 -8.71 -4.28 17.07
CA MET A 37 -10.13 -3.95 16.88
C MET A 37 -10.99 -5.19 16.66
N GLY A 38 -10.44 -6.24 16.06
CA GLY A 38 -11.10 -7.53 15.81
C GLY A 38 -11.13 -8.48 17.02
N SER A 39 -11.09 -7.95 18.25
CA SER A 39 -11.09 -8.71 19.53
C SER A 39 -9.85 -9.56 19.83
N THR A 40 -8.78 -9.48 19.02
CA THR A 40 -7.50 -10.10 19.37
C THR A 40 -6.78 -9.22 20.39
N SER A 41 -6.87 -9.57 21.68
CA SER A 41 -6.32 -8.76 22.78
C SER A 41 -5.02 -9.31 23.39
N GLY A 42 -4.64 -10.55 23.06
CA GLY A 42 -3.43 -11.20 23.59
C GLY A 42 -2.15 -10.58 23.01
N PRO A 43 -1.12 -10.26 23.83
CA PRO A 43 0.15 -9.70 23.37
C PRO A 43 0.83 -10.54 22.28
N LEU A 44 0.74 -11.87 22.38
CA LEU A 44 1.27 -12.80 21.38
C LEU A 44 0.52 -12.69 20.05
N GLY A 45 -0.81 -12.59 20.08
CA GLY A 45 -1.64 -12.44 18.88
C GLY A 45 -1.39 -11.12 18.16
N LEU A 46 -1.27 -10.02 18.91
CA LEU A 46 -0.93 -8.70 18.37
C LEU A 46 0.48 -8.67 17.76
N THR A 47 1.44 -9.32 18.43
CA THR A 47 2.82 -9.44 17.93
C THR A 47 2.86 -10.28 16.65
N ALA A 48 2.12 -11.39 16.60
CA ALA A 48 2.00 -12.21 15.39
C ALA A 48 1.37 -11.43 14.23
N ALA A 49 0.27 -10.69 14.51
CA ALA A 49 -0.37 -9.82 13.52
C ALA A 49 0.58 -8.74 12.99
N PHE A 50 1.36 -8.12 13.88
CA PHE A 50 2.38 -7.14 13.49
C PHE A 50 3.44 -7.75 12.58
N ILE A 51 4.04 -8.88 12.99
CA ILE A 51 5.12 -9.54 12.24
C ILE A 51 4.60 -10.01 10.88
N LEU A 52 3.47 -10.72 10.84
CA LEU A 52 2.88 -11.20 9.59
C LEU A 52 2.49 -10.03 8.69
N GLY A 53 1.84 -9.00 9.25
CA GLY A 53 1.48 -7.80 8.51
C GLY A 53 2.70 -7.08 7.93
N ALA A 54 3.80 -7.00 8.69
CA ALA A 54 5.01 -6.35 8.23
C ALA A 54 5.69 -7.11 7.09
N LEU A 55 5.81 -8.43 7.23
CA LEU A 55 6.41 -9.31 6.22
C LEU A 55 5.58 -9.31 4.93
N LEU A 56 4.27 -9.49 5.04
CA LEU A 56 3.38 -9.53 3.88
C LEU A 56 3.28 -8.17 3.20
N CYS A 57 3.30 -7.06 3.96
CA CYS A 57 3.32 -5.73 3.38
C CYS A 57 4.64 -5.46 2.64
N ALA A 58 5.79 -5.80 3.23
CA ALA A 58 7.08 -5.67 2.55
C ALA A 58 7.16 -6.53 1.27
N LEU A 59 6.62 -7.75 1.30
CA LEU A 59 6.51 -8.62 0.13
C LEU A 59 5.62 -7.98 -0.95
N ALA A 60 4.44 -7.48 -0.58
CA ALA A 60 3.50 -6.85 -1.52
C ALA A 60 4.09 -5.57 -2.14
N ILE A 61 4.76 -4.74 -1.35
CA ILE A 61 5.52 -3.58 -1.84
C ILE A 61 6.54 -4.04 -2.88
N THR A 62 7.33 -5.05 -2.54
CA THR A 62 8.42 -5.54 -3.40
C THR A 62 7.89 -6.16 -4.70
N ALA A 63 6.83 -6.95 -4.63
CA ALA A 63 6.28 -7.67 -5.76
C ALA A 63 5.43 -6.78 -6.69
N VAL A 64 4.69 -5.82 -6.13
CA VAL A 64 3.66 -5.07 -6.87
C VAL A 64 4.04 -3.59 -7.03
N ALA A 65 4.38 -2.91 -5.95
CA ALA A 65 4.63 -1.46 -6.00
C ALA A 65 6.01 -1.13 -6.60
N THR A 66 7.04 -1.96 -6.35
CA THR A 66 8.41 -1.71 -6.83
C THR A 66 8.51 -1.64 -8.36
N PRO A 67 7.94 -2.57 -9.16
CA PRO A 67 7.97 -2.43 -10.62
C PRO A 67 7.38 -1.10 -11.12
N ILE A 68 6.26 -0.67 -10.53
CA ILE A 68 5.61 0.61 -10.86
C ILE A 68 6.51 1.78 -10.47
N TRP A 69 7.10 1.72 -9.28
CA TRP A 69 8.05 2.73 -8.80
C TRP A 69 9.29 2.83 -9.69
N ILE A 70 9.87 1.70 -10.14
CA ILE A 70 11.00 1.69 -11.08
C ILE A 70 10.62 2.41 -12.37
N PHE A 71 9.46 2.07 -12.95
CA PHE A 71 8.98 2.74 -14.17
C PHE A 71 8.81 4.25 -13.98
N MET A 72 8.22 4.68 -12.86
CA MET A 72 8.10 6.10 -12.52
C MET A 72 9.46 6.76 -12.33
N HIS A 73 10.39 6.06 -11.69
CA HIS A 73 11.73 6.55 -11.43
C HIS A 73 12.53 6.77 -12.73
N LEU A 74 12.42 5.83 -13.68
CA LEU A 74 13.03 5.88 -15.01
C LEU A 74 12.42 6.99 -15.89
N THR A 75 11.13 7.28 -15.73
CA THR A 75 10.44 8.36 -16.45
C THR A 75 10.52 9.73 -15.77
N GLY A 76 11.34 9.87 -14.72
CA GLY A 76 11.55 11.13 -13.99
C GLY A 76 10.40 11.54 -13.06
N ARG A 77 9.35 10.72 -12.91
CA ARG A 77 8.17 10.97 -12.07
C ARG A 77 8.46 10.65 -10.60
N ARG A 78 9.32 11.45 -9.97
CA ARG A 78 9.85 11.18 -8.61
C ARG A 78 9.21 12.02 -7.50
N ALA A 79 8.14 12.75 -7.79
CA ALA A 79 7.48 13.61 -6.79
C ALA A 79 6.66 12.79 -5.76
N ALA A 80 6.49 13.33 -4.55
CA ALA A 80 5.74 12.70 -3.47
C ALA A 80 4.31 12.29 -3.88
N GLY A 81 3.63 13.13 -4.68
CA GLY A 81 2.29 12.83 -5.17
C GLY A 81 2.21 11.55 -6.02
N HIS A 82 3.25 11.24 -6.78
CA HIS A 82 3.32 9.99 -7.54
C HIS A 82 3.46 8.78 -6.60
N ALA A 83 4.28 8.89 -5.55
CA ALA A 83 4.42 7.82 -4.57
C ALA A 83 3.11 7.57 -3.80
N ALA A 84 2.38 8.64 -3.44
CA ALA A 84 1.05 8.53 -2.85
C ALA A 84 0.07 7.82 -3.79
N LEU A 85 0.07 8.19 -5.07
CA LEU A 85 -0.82 7.61 -6.08
C LEU A 85 -0.50 6.13 -6.33
N VAL A 86 0.79 5.76 -6.40
CA VAL A 86 1.20 4.35 -6.51
C VAL A 86 0.73 3.55 -5.30
N GLY A 87 0.95 4.07 -4.10
CA GLY A 87 0.45 3.45 -2.87
C GLY A 87 -1.06 3.28 -2.89
N ALA A 88 -1.81 4.35 -3.19
CA ALA A 88 -3.27 4.35 -3.27
C ALA A 88 -3.80 3.35 -4.31
N ALA A 89 -3.29 3.40 -5.53
CA ALA A 89 -3.76 2.55 -6.63
C ALA A 89 -3.43 1.08 -6.35
N THR A 90 -2.22 0.79 -5.88
CA THR A 90 -1.81 -0.57 -5.52
C THR A 90 -2.67 -1.12 -4.38
N GLY A 91 -2.83 -0.33 -3.31
CA GLY A 91 -3.69 -0.70 -2.19
C GLY A 91 -5.13 -0.93 -2.61
N PHE A 92 -5.72 -0.01 -3.36
CA PHE A 92 -7.09 -0.13 -3.86
C PHE A 92 -7.29 -1.41 -4.66
N VAL A 93 -6.46 -1.67 -5.67
CA VAL A 93 -6.57 -2.86 -6.50
C VAL A 93 -6.42 -4.12 -5.64
N VAL A 94 -5.36 -4.21 -4.83
CA VAL A 94 -5.14 -5.40 -4.00
C VAL A 94 -6.32 -5.65 -3.06
N PHE A 95 -6.83 -4.64 -2.38
CA PHE A 95 -7.92 -4.80 -1.43
C PHE A 95 -9.26 -5.13 -2.11
N VAL A 96 -9.62 -4.45 -3.20
CA VAL A 96 -10.87 -4.73 -3.93
C VAL A 96 -10.89 -6.18 -4.43
N PHE A 97 -9.78 -6.64 -5.01
CA PHE A 97 -9.68 -8.02 -5.49
C PHE A 97 -9.60 -9.04 -4.34
N SER A 98 -8.96 -8.69 -3.22
CA SER A 98 -8.93 -9.57 -2.04
C SER A 98 -10.32 -9.77 -1.41
N GLN A 99 -11.14 -8.72 -1.38
CA GLN A 99 -12.51 -8.79 -0.87
C GLN A 99 -13.45 -9.54 -1.82
N THR A 100 -13.24 -9.43 -3.13
CA THR A 100 -14.16 -10.00 -4.13
C THR A 100 -13.79 -11.43 -4.53
N TYR A 101 -12.49 -11.74 -4.65
CA TYR A 101 -11.98 -13.01 -5.14
C TYR A 101 -11.16 -13.80 -4.11
N GLY A 102 -10.69 -13.17 -3.03
CA GLY A 102 -9.85 -13.82 -2.01
C GLY A 102 -10.64 -14.48 -0.86
N PHE A 103 -11.68 -13.82 -0.35
CA PHE A 103 -12.39 -14.21 0.89
C PHE A 103 -13.84 -14.70 0.69
N GLY A 104 -14.19 -15.27 -0.47
CA GLY A 104 -15.54 -15.80 -0.68
C GLY A 104 -15.88 -16.18 -2.12
N LEU A 105 -14.88 -16.34 -3.01
CA LEU A 105 -15.11 -16.59 -4.43
C LEU A 105 -15.80 -17.92 -4.70
N PHE A 106 -15.41 -18.96 -3.96
CA PHE A 106 -15.96 -20.31 -4.11
C PHE A 106 -17.15 -20.58 -3.20
N GLU A 107 -17.45 -19.66 -2.28
CA GLU A 107 -18.52 -19.78 -1.29
C GLU A 107 -19.65 -18.76 -1.54
N ALA A 108 -19.51 -17.90 -2.57
CA ALA A 108 -20.51 -16.92 -2.93
C ALA A 108 -21.80 -17.60 -3.41
N PRO A 109 -22.96 -17.33 -2.79
CA PRO A 109 -24.23 -17.81 -3.30
C PRO A 109 -24.48 -17.31 -4.74
N PRO A 110 -25.19 -18.09 -5.58
CA PRO A 110 -25.61 -17.62 -6.89
C PRO A 110 -26.27 -16.25 -6.77
N SER A 111 -25.67 -15.25 -7.42
CA SER A 111 -26.07 -13.85 -7.32
C SER A 111 -26.48 -13.35 -8.70
N ASP A 112 -27.57 -12.59 -8.77
CA ASP A 112 -27.97 -11.85 -9.96
C ASP A 112 -27.07 -10.63 -10.20
N LEU A 113 -27.18 -10.02 -11.38
CA LEU A 113 -26.29 -8.92 -11.79
C LEU A 113 -26.37 -7.71 -10.84
N GLN A 114 -27.55 -7.39 -10.32
CA GLN A 114 -27.72 -6.24 -9.42
C GLN A 114 -27.00 -6.46 -8.08
N THR A 115 -27.12 -7.67 -7.51
CA THR A 115 -26.40 -8.04 -6.29
C THR A 115 -24.88 -8.05 -6.51
N LEU A 116 -24.41 -8.51 -7.67
CA LEU A 116 -22.98 -8.44 -8.02
C LEU A 116 -22.48 -7.00 -8.09
N LEU A 117 -23.22 -6.10 -8.74
CA LEU A 117 -22.85 -4.68 -8.81
C LEU A 117 -22.77 -4.05 -7.41
N PHE A 118 -23.74 -4.35 -6.54
CA PHE A 118 -23.72 -3.84 -5.16
C PHE A 118 -22.53 -4.36 -4.35
N ARG A 119 -22.16 -5.64 -4.51
CA ARG A 119 -20.97 -6.24 -3.87
C ARG A 119 -19.69 -5.54 -4.31
N TRP A 120 -19.53 -5.30 -5.61
CA TRP A 120 -18.39 -4.58 -6.16
C TRP A 120 -18.34 -3.13 -5.69
N ALA A 121 -19.48 -2.44 -5.63
CA ALA A 121 -19.56 -1.08 -5.14
C ALA A 121 -19.18 -1.00 -3.64
N SER A 122 -19.66 -1.94 -2.83
CA SER A 122 -19.32 -2.02 -1.41
C SER A 122 -17.84 -2.34 -1.19
N ALA A 123 -17.29 -3.29 -1.95
CA ALA A 123 -15.87 -3.63 -1.92
C ALA A 123 -15.00 -2.42 -2.31
N ALA A 124 -15.35 -1.73 -3.39
CA ALA A 124 -14.69 -0.50 -3.80
C ALA A 124 -14.74 0.57 -2.69
N ALA A 125 -15.91 0.81 -2.10
CA ALA A 125 -16.09 1.81 -1.06
C ALA A 125 -15.21 1.53 0.18
N THR A 126 -15.19 0.30 0.68
CA THR A 126 -14.36 -0.05 1.84
C THR A 126 -12.86 -0.03 1.51
N SER A 127 -12.50 -0.39 0.28
CA SER A 127 -11.11 -0.38 -0.20
C SER A 127 -10.52 1.03 -0.33
N VAL A 128 -11.34 2.08 -0.45
CA VAL A 128 -10.86 3.48 -0.45
C VAL A 128 -10.14 3.83 0.85
N ILE A 129 -10.62 3.32 1.99
CA ILE A 129 -10.00 3.57 3.30
C ILE A 129 -8.58 2.99 3.33
N LEU A 130 -8.45 1.74 2.89
CA LEU A 130 -7.16 1.05 2.85
C LEU A 130 -6.23 1.64 1.78
N ALA A 131 -6.79 2.12 0.67
CA ALA A 131 -6.05 2.87 -0.33
C ALA A 131 -5.48 4.18 0.23
N ALA A 132 -6.24 4.91 1.07
CA ALA A 132 -5.75 6.11 1.74
C ALA A 132 -4.60 5.78 2.70
N VAL A 133 -4.71 4.68 3.47
CA VAL A 133 -3.61 4.19 4.32
C VAL A 133 -2.38 3.85 3.48
N ALA A 134 -2.55 3.13 2.36
CA ALA A 134 -1.45 2.79 1.46
C ALA A 134 -0.82 4.03 0.81
N ALA A 135 -1.61 5.08 0.53
CA ALA A 135 -1.10 6.35 0.06
C ALA A 135 -0.18 7.02 1.09
N VAL A 136 -0.58 7.01 2.37
CA VAL A 136 0.24 7.54 3.48
C VAL A 136 1.53 6.74 3.61
N ILE A 137 1.47 5.40 3.54
CA ILE A 137 2.67 4.56 3.54
C ILE A 137 3.59 4.93 2.37
N GLY A 138 3.05 5.07 1.16
CA GLY A 138 3.82 5.50 -0.02
C GLY A 138 4.48 6.88 0.16
N LEU A 139 3.80 7.82 0.82
CA LEU A 139 4.36 9.14 1.16
C LEU A 139 5.51 9.03 2.17
N VAL A 140 5.36 8.23 3.22
CA VAL A 140 6.41 8.03 4.23
C VAL A 140 7.62 7.34 3.59
N MET A 141 7.39 6.29 2.81
CA MET A 141 8.43 5.62 2.04
C MET A 141 9.17 6.59 1.11
N TRP A 142 8.45 7.50 0.46
CA TRP A 142 9.07 8.53 -0.39
C TRP A 142 10.00 9.45 0.39
N ARG A 143 9.58 9.90 1.59
CA ARG A 143 10.42 10.74 2.48
C ARG A 143 11.70 10.03 2.88
N VAL A 144 11.62 8.72 3.09
CA VAL A 144 12.76 7.88 3.45
C VAL A 144 13.69 7.64 2.25
N ALA A 145 13.12 7.32 1.09
CA ALA A 145 13.85 6.96 -0.12
C ALA A 145 14.56 8.15 -0.77
N TYR A 146 13.90 9.32 -0.83
CA TYR A 146 14.36 10.45 -1.61
C TYR A 146 14.95 11.57 -0.76
N ARG A 147 16.05 12.16 -1.24
CA ARG A 147 16.66 13.37 -0.68
C ARG A 147 16.29 14.47 -1.66
N SER A 148 15.71 15.56 -1.16
CA SER A 148 15.55 16.76 -1.97
C SER A 148 16.86 17.52 -1.90
N LEU A 149 17.62 17.52 -3.00
CA LEU A 149 18.70 18.48 -3.15
C LEU A 149 18.05 19.83 -3.40
N ARG A 150 18.41 20.79 -2.55
CA ARG A 150 18.10 22.21 -2.74
C ARG A 150 19.14 22.84 -3.63
#